data_AF-A0A081SHG6-F1
#
_entry.id   AF-A0A081SHG6-F1
#
_cell.length_a   1.000
_cell.length_b   1.000
_cell.length_c   1.000
_cell.angle_alpha   90.00
_cell.angle_beta   90.00
_cell.angle_gamma   90.00
#
_symmetry.space_group_name_H-M   'P 1'
#
loop_
_entity.id
_entity.type
_entity.pdbx_description
1 polymer ?
#
loop_
_entity_poly.entity_id
_entity_poly.type
_entity_poly.pdbx_seq_one_letter_code
_entity_poly.pdbx_strand_id
1 'polypeptide(L)'
;MLKIYRHKEKPNVIITEYTQSVTANDVLTFRNYLSQWTPETGKLLMIADFVNAFVTDNKFLGEISKLDRDNVEKFEMGYIVGVQGIKKILFKMFLSVSAGEVKNQRDVADSLDAAYQKCGVGGKHEFELVAQSQ
;
A
#
# COMPACT_ATOMS: atom_id res chain seq x y z
N MET A 1 -10.47 4.80 -6.30
CA MET A 1 -11.23 4.63 -5.05
C MET A 1 -10.44 3.71 -4.14
N LEU A 2 -9.92 4.26 -3.04
CA LEU A 2 -9.13 3.57 -2.03
C LEU A 2 -10.01 3.12 -0.86
N LYS A 3 -9.80 1.90 -0.38
CA LYS A 3 -10.27 1.41 0.91
C LYS A 3 -9.08 0.99 1.76
N ILE A 4 -9.09 1.35 3.03
CA ILE A 4 -8.05 1.02 3.99
C ILE A 4 -8.65 0.09 5.02
N TYR A 5 -8.05 -1.09 5.16
CA TYR A 5 -8.43 -2.09 6.12
C TYR A 5 -7.32 -2.29 7.15
N ARG A 6 -7.68 -2.49 8.41
CA ARG A 6 -6.76 -2.84 9.50
C ARG A 6 -7.04 -4.25 9.99
N HIS A 7 -6.00 -5.02 10.30
CA HIS A 7 -6.18 -6.34 10.87
C HIS A 7 -6.70 -6.23 12.31
N LYS A 8 -7.71 -7.03 12.67
CA LYS A 8 -8.40 -6.96 13.97
C LYS A 8 -7.48 -7.24 15.17
N GLU A 9 -6.56 -8.19 15.03
CA GLU A 9 -5.65 -8.62 16.10
C GLU A 9 -4.17 -8.20 15.93
N LYS A 10 -3.78 -7.74 14.72
CA LYS A 10 -2.41 -7.36 14.36
C LYS A 10 -2.41 -5.91 13.87
N PRO A 11 -2.55 -4.94 14.77
CA PRO A 11 -2.84 -3.54 14.44
C PRO A 11 -1.79 -2.84 13.56
N ASN A 12 -0.60 -3.43 13.40
CA ASN A 12 0.47 -2.98 12.50
C ASN A 12 0.32 -3.50 11.05
N VAL A 13 -0.62 -4.40 10.77
CA VAL A 13 -0.87 -4.91 9.41
C VAL A 13 -2.10 -4.22 8.81
N ILE A 14 -1.91 -3.61 7.63
CA ILE A 14 -3.00 -2.97 6.88
C ILE A 14 -3.08 -3.46 5.43
N ILE A 15 -4.26 -3.32 4.84
CA ILE A 15 -4.49 -3.47 3.40
C ILE A 15 -4.95 -2.11 2.86
N THR A 16 -4.30 -1.64 1.80
CA THR A 16 -4.78 -0.56 0.95
C THR A 16 -5.32 -1.19 -0.33
N GLU A 17 -6.64 -1.23 -0.47
CA GLU A 17 -7.32 -1.78 -1.64
C GLU A 17 -7.70 -0.65 -2.58
N TYR A 18 -7.07 -0.62 -3.75
CA TYR A 18 -7.38 0.31 -4.81
C TYR A 18 -8.36 -0.36 -5.78
N THR A 19 -9.43 0.36 -6.11
CA THR A 19 -10.42 -0.08 -7.09
C THR A 19 -10.68 1.01 -8.12
N GLN A 20 -10.95 0.59 -9.36
CA GLN A 20 -11.26 1.44 -10.49
C GLN A 20 -10.12 2.43 -10.78
N SER A 21 -10.44 3.72 -10.93
CA SER A 21 -9.49 4.79 -11.19
C SER A 21 -8.76 5.20 -9.92
N VAL A 22 -7.42 5.24 -9.99
CA VAL A 22 -6.55 5.68 -8.90
C VAL A 22 -6.05 7.11 -9.18
N THR A 23 -6.18 7.97 -8.18
CA THR A 23 -5.99 9.43 -8.27
C THR A 23 -5.15 9.98 -7.12
N ALA A 24 -4.67 11.22 -7.23
CA ALA A 24 -3.99 11.88 -6.11
C ALA A 24 -4.85 12.00 -4.83
N ASN A 25 -6.18 11.99 -4.93
CA ASN A 25 -7.07 12.04 -3.77
C ASN A 25 -7.02 10.77 -2.91
N ASP A 26 -6.76 9.61 -3.54
CA ASP A 26 -6.54 8.36 -2.83
C ASP A 26 -5.31 8.47 -1.91
N VAL A 27 -4.26 9.17 -2.37
CA VAL A 27 -3.04 9.42 -1.57
C VAL A 27 -3.34 10.33 -0.36
N LEU A 28 -4.19 11.35 -0.53
CA LEU A 28 -4.60 12.22 0.57
C LEU A 28 -5.36 11.45 1.64
N THR A 29 -6.27 10.56 1.23
CA THR A 29 -6.99 9.67 2.15
C THR A 29 -6.01 8.81 2.94
N PHE A 30 -5.01 8.22 2.27
CA PHE A 30 -4.00 7.41 2.95
C PHE A 30 -3.13 8.23 3.90
N ARG A 31 -2.72 9.44 3.49
CA ARG A 31 -1.95 10.37 4.33
C ARG A 31 -2.70 10.72 5.62
N ASN A 32 -3.98 11.01 5.52
CA ASN A 32 -4.83 11.34 6.67
C ASN A 32 -4.99 10.15 7.62
N TYR A 33 -5.06 8.93 7.10
CA TYR A 33 -5.06 7.74 7.94
C TYR A 33 -3.71 7.57 8.68
N LEU A 34 -2.58 7.70 7.97
CA LEU A 34 -1.24 7.55 8.56
C LEU A 34 -0.87 8.65 9.59
N SER A 35 -1.52 9.82 9.55
CA SER A 35 -1.30 10.87 10.55
C SER A 35 -2.04 10.59 11.85
N GLN A 36 -3.14 9.83 11.80
CA GLN A 36 -3.90 9.38 12.96
C GLN A 36 -3.38 8.06 13.52
N TRP A 37 -2.63 7.31 12.73
CA TRP A 37 -2.06 6.04 13.16
C TRP A 37 -0.95 6.23 14.20
N THR A 38 -1.15 5.65 15.38
CA THR A 38 -0.18 5.65 16.48
C THR A 38 0.69 4.38 16.46
N PRO A 39 2.02 4.50 16.57
CA PRO A 39 2.94 3.36 16.40
C PRO A 39 3.00 2.38 17.58
N GLU A 40 1.97 2.29 18.43
CA GLU A 40 2.00 1.52 19.69
C GLU A 40 2.40 0.05 19.50
N THR A 41 2.36 -0.47 18.26
CA THR A 41 2.64 -1.87 17.93
C THR A 41 3.80 -2.06 16.93
N GLY A 42 4.71 -1.11 16.79
CA GLY A 42 5.89 -1.23 15.92
C GLY A 42 5.70 -0.68 14.50
N LYS A 43 6.59 -1.03 13.57
CA LYS A 43 6.54 -0.57 12.17
C LYS A 43 5.38 -1.24 11.41
N LEU A 44 4.86 -0.55 10.42
CA LEU A 44 3.64 -0.89 9.69
C LEU A 44 3.96 -1.80 8.50
N LEU A 45 3.24 -2.91 8.41
CA LEU A 45 3.30 -3.87 7.33
C LEU A 45 2.08 -3.66 6.42
N MET A 46 2.34 -3.42 5.14
CA MET A 46 1.29 -2.99 4.21
C MET A 46 1.09 -3.98 3.07
N ILE A 47 -0.16 -4.26 2.72
CA ILE A 47 -0.51 -4.88 1.44
C ILE A 47 -1.19 -3.83 0.57
N ALA A 48 -0.62 -3.52 -0.60
CA ALA A 48 -1.21 -2.60 -1.57
C ALA A 48 -1.79 -3.40 -2.74
N ASP A 49 -3.12 -3.51 -2.75
CA ASP A 49 -3.86 -4.28 -3.73
C ASP A 49 -4.34 -3.40 -4.89
N PHE A 50 -3.77 -3.63 -6.07
CA PHE A 50 -4.14 -2.97 -7.32
C PHE A 50 -4.81 -3.93 -8.32
N VAL A 51 -5.24 -5.13 -7.91
CA VAL A 51 -5.78 -6.16 -8.83
C VAL A 51 -6.92 -5.61 -9.69
N ASN A 52 -7.78 -4.78 -9.09
CA ASN A 52 -8.93 -4.17 -9.75
C ASN A 52 -8.75 -2.67 -10.02
N ALA A 53 -7.50 -2.21 -10.13
CA ALA A 53 -7.16 -0.81 -10.25
C ALA A 53 -6.47 -0.45 -11.58
N PHE A 54 -6.73 0.76 -12.05
CA PHE A 54 -6.02 1.39 -13.14
C PHE A 54 -5.52 2.76 -12.67
N VAL A 55 -4.22 2.99 -12.78
CA VAL A 55 -3.62 4.30 -12.48
C VAL A 55 -3.95 5.24 -13.64
N THR A 56 -4.79 6.24 -13.37
CA THR A 56 -5.29 7.18 -14.39
C THR A 56 -4.70 8.57 -14.26
N ASP A 57 -4.05 8.87 -13.13
CA ASP A 57 -3.49 10.20 -12.82
C ASP A 57 -1.98 10.13 -12.65
N ASN A 58 -1.23 10.83 -13.51
CA ASN A 58 0.23 10.91 -13.42
C ASN A 58 0.69 11.56 -12.09
N LYS A 59 -0.14 12.37 -11.44
CA LYS A 59 0.18 12.97 -10.14
C LYS A 59 0.15 11.94 -9.00
N PHE A 60 -0.60 10.84 -9.16
CA PHE A 60 -0.66 9.78 -8.16
C PHE A 60 0.73 9.24 -7.82
N LEU A 61 1.54 8.92 -8.84
CA LEU A 61 2.88 8.38 -8.65
C LEU A 61 3.79 9.37 -7.92
N GLY A 62 3.70 10.66 -8.25
CA GLY A 62 4.46 11.69 -7.54
C GLY A 62 4.07 11.80 -6.07
N GLU A 63 2.77 11.80 -5.77
CA GLU A 63 2.26 11.96 -4.40
C GLU A 63 2.49 10.72 -3.54
N ILE A 64 2.34 9.50 -4.08
CA ILE A 64 2.62 8.27 -3.33
C ILE A 64 4.11 8.14 -3.02
N SER A 65 4.99 8.58 -3.92
CA SER A 65 6.45 8.61 -3.65
C SER A 65 6.80 9.57 -2.51
N LYS A 66 6.16 10.75 -2.46
CA LYS A 66 6.35 11.69 -1.34
C LYS A 66 5.84 11.09 -0.04
N LEU A 67 4.63 10.50 -0.06
CA LEU A 67 4.05 9.85 1.12
C LEU A 67 4.97 8.74 1.67
N ASP A 68 5.51 7.88 0.80
CA ASP A 68 6.43 6.82 1.19
C ASP A 68 7.71 7.39 1.81
N ARG A 69 8.28 8.45 1.22
CA ARG A 69 9.47 9.12 1.76
C ARG A 69 9.22 9.75 3.12
N ASP A 70 8.12 10.47 3.27
CA ASP A 70 7.76 11.18 4.50
C ASP A 70 7.44 10.21 5.65
N ASN A 71 7.16 8.93 5.35
CA ASN A 71 6.76 7.92 6.32
C ASN A 71 7.67 6.68 6.31
N VAL A 72 8.87 6.75 5.71
CA VAL A 72 9.78 5.59 5.56
C VAL A 72 10.11 4.90 6.89
N GLU A 73 10.22 5.67 7.97
CA GLU A 73 10.48 5.14 9.31
C GLU A 73 9.28 4.40 9.92
N LYS A 74 8.07 4.69 9.44
CA LYS A 74 6.85 4.04 9.91
C LYS A 74 6.62 2.70 9.23
N PHE A 75 7.24 2.41 8.09
CA PHE A 75 7.02 1.17 7.33
C PHE A 75 8.10 0.12 7.63
N GLU A 76 7.67 -1.13 7.77
CA GLU A 76 8.56 -2.29 7.83
C GLU A 76 8.78 -2.86 6.43
N MET A 77 7.69 -3.27 5.79
CA MET A 77 7.66 -3.82 4.44
C MET A 77 6.27 -3.61 3.85
N GLY A 78 6.21 -3.42 2.53
CA GLY A 78 4.98 -3.34 1.75
C GLY A 78 4.98 -4.35 0.62
N TYR A 79 3.88 -5.07 0.44
CA TYR A 79 3.67 -5.99 -0.68
C TYR A 79 2.65 -5.40 -1.65
N ILE A 80 3.06 -5.21 -2.89
CA ILE A 80 2.21 -4.70 -3.95
C ILE A 80 1.69 -5.87 -4.77
N VAL A 81 0.38 -5.92 -4.98
CA VAL A 81 -0.34 -6.98 -5.69
C VAL A 81 -1.09 -6.37 -6.87
N GLY A 82 -1.32 -7.16 -7.93
CA GLY A 82 -2.12 -6.74 -9.09
C GLY A 82 -1.36 -5.93 -10.14
N VAL A 83 -0.06 -5.72 -9.94
CA VAL A 83 0.80 -5.08 -10.95
C VAL A 83 1.48 -6.17 -11.79
N GLN A 84 1.00 -6.38 -13.01
CA GLN A 84 1.47 -7.44 -13.93
C GLN A 84 2.03 -6.91 -15.25
N GLY A 85 2.77 -7.76 -15.98
CA GLY A 85 3.32 -7.45 -17.30
C GLY A 85 4.21 -6.21 -17.31
N ILE A 86 4.04 -5.35 -18.33
CA ILE A 86 4.83 -4.11 -18.44
C ILE A 86 4.61 -3.15 -17.28
N LYS A 87 3.43 -3.18 -16.64
CA LYS A 87 3.17 -2.37 -15.43
C LYS A 87 4.09 -2.80 -14.29
N LYS A 88 4.39 -4.10 -14.13
CA LYS A 88 5.32 -4.60 -13.09
C LYS A 88 6.72 -4.03 -13.31
N ILE A 89 7.16 -3.99 -14.55
CA ILE A 89 8.47 -3.45 -14.94
C ILE A 89 8.51 -1.94 -14.68
N LEU A 90 7.52 -1.19 -15.17
CA LEU A 90 7.42 0.27 -14.98
C LEU A 90 7.35 0.63 -13.49
N PHE A 91 6.59 -0.11 -12.70
CA PHE A 91 6.48 0.11 -11.26
C PHE A 91 7.79 -0.19 -10.53
N LYS A 92 8.48 -1.28 -10.87
CA LYS A 92 9.82 -1.59 -10.32
C LYS A 92 10.86 -0.55 -10.72
N MET A 93 10.79 -0.02 -11.95
CA MET A 93 11.66 1.07 -12.39
C MET A 93 11.36 2.36 -11.61
N PHE A 94 10.09 2.70 -11.43
CA PHE A 94 9.67 3.81 -10.58
C PHE A 94 10.20 3.67 -9.15
N LEU A 95 10.01 2.52 -8.49
CA LEU A 95 10.60 2.26 -7.17
C LEU A 95 12.13 2.39 -7.18
N SER A 96 12.79 2.02 -8.28
CA SER A 96 14.25 2.11 -8.38
C SER A 96 14.76 3.54 -8.53
N VAL A 97 13.99 4.41 -9.19
CA VAL A 97 14.36 5.82 -9.45
C VAL A 97 13.92 6.73 -8.31
N SER A 98 12.75 6.50 -7.73
CA SER A 98 12.09 7.43 -6.81
C SER A 98 12.45 7.21 -5.34
N ALA A 99 12.98 6.04 -4.99
CA ALA A 99 12.73 5.49 -3.65
C ALA A 99 13.96 5.26 -2.76
N GLY A 100 15.23 5.25 -3.24
CA GLY A 100 16.39 5.08 -2.35
C GLY A 100 16.19 3.93 -1.33
N GLU A 101 16.20 4.22 -0.03
CA GLU A 101 15.93 3.28 1.07
C GLU A 101 14.55 2.58 1.01
N VAL A 102 13.52 3.24 0.47
CA VAL A 102 12.17 2.70 0.29
C VAL A 102 12.15 1.49 -0.65
N LYS A 103 13.14 1.37 -1.55
CA LYS A 103 13.27 0.21 -2.46
C LYS A 103 13.40 -1.11 -1.70
N ASN A 104 14.03 -1.08 -0.51
CA ASN A 104 14.22 -2.28 0.31
C ASN A 104 12.98 -2.64 1.15
N GLN A 105 11.99 -1.74 1.22
CA GLN A 105 10.76 -1.90 1.99
C GLN A 105 9.53 -2.17 1.11
N ARG A 106 9.68 -2.34 -0.20
CA ARG A 106 8.57 -2.63 -1.12
C ARG A 106 8.91 -3.81 -2.04
N ASP A 107 8.07 -4.83 -2.03
CA ASP A 107 8.18 -5.99 -2.92
C ASP A 107 6.87 -6.17 -3.72
N VAL A 108 6.95 -6.82 -4.88
CA VAL A 108 5.77 -7.17 -5.69
C VAL A 108 5.45 -8.64 -5.47
N ALA A 109 4.28 -8.91 -4.89
CA ALA A 109 3.77 -10.27 -4.72
C ALA A 109 2.96 -10.72 -5.94
N ASP A 110 2.95 -12.03 -6.20
CA ASP A 110 2.31 -12.59 -7.40
C ASP A 110 0.78 -12.75 -7.24
N SER A 111 0.29 -12.83 -5.99
CA SER A 111 -1.14 -12.90 -5.65
C SER A 111 -1.43 -12.27 -4.28
N LEU A 112 -2.71 -12.06 -3.98
CA LEU A 112 -3.15 -11.59 -2.66
C LEU A 112 -2.81 -12.60 -1.57
N ASP A 113 -3.06 -13.89 -1.83
CA ASP A 113 -2.75 -14.96 -0.88
C ASP A 113 -1.25 -15.03 -0.56
N ALA A 114 -0.39 -14.83 -1.56
CA ALA A 114 1.05 -14.76 -1.34
C ALA A 114 1.44 -13.55 -0.47
N ALA A 115 0.79 -12.40 -0.66
CA ALA A 115 1.00 -11.23 0.19
C ALA A 115 0.50 -11.47 1.62
N TYR A 116 -0.66 -12.09 1.81
CA TYR A 116 -1.19 -12.47 3.12
C TYR A 116 -0.24 -13.41 3.87
N GLN A 117 0.25 -14.45 3.21
CA GLN A 117 1.23 -15.38 3.79
C GLN A 117 2.53 -14.67 4.21
N LYS A 118 3.07 -13.79 3.35
CA LYS A 118 4.26 -13.00 3.68
C LYS A 118 4.03 -12.06 4.87
N CYS A 119 2.80 -11.58 5.06
CA CYS A 119 2.39 -10.80 6.23
C CYS A 119 1.99 -11.64 7.45
N GLY A 120 2.01 -12.98 7.34
CA GLY A 120 1.58 -13.88 8.41
C GLY A 120 0.11 -13.74 8.78
N VAL A 121 -0.78 -13.45 7.82
CA VAL A 121 -2.24 -13.32 8.03
C VAL A 121 -3.00 -14.34 7.16
N GLY A 122 -4.19 -14.75 7.61
CA GLY A 122 -5.03 -15.78 6.97
C GLY A 122 -5.93 -15.25 5.85
N GLY A 123 -6.16 -13.94 5.79
CA GLY A 123 -6.79 -13.27 4.64
C GLY A 123 -7.71 -12.12 5.01
N LYS A 124 -8.38 -11.52 4.01
CA LYS A 124 -9.15 -10.27 4.17
C LYS A 124 -10.25 -10.31 5.24
N HIS A 125 -10.80 -11.47 5.57
CA HIS A 125 -11.86 -11.63 6.58
C HIS A 125 -11.41 -11.28 8.01
N GLU A 126 -10.10 -11.30 8.27
CA GLU A 126 -9.47 -10.90 9.53
C GLU A 126 -9.33 -9.37 9.67
N PHE A 127 -9.73 -8.62 8.64
CA PHE A 127 -9.58 -7.17 8.59
C PHE A 127 -10.93 -6.46 8.71
N GLU A 128 -10.87 -5.20 9.14
CA GLU A 128 -12.01 -4.29 9.22
C GLU A 128 -11.72 -3.00 8.42
N LEU A 129 -12.75 -2.43 7.80
CA LEU A 129 -12.62 -1.19 7.04
C LEU A 129 -12.51 -0.01 8.02
N VAL A 130 -11.44 0.78 7.88
CA VAL A 130 -11.15 1.91 8.79
C VAL A 130 -11.16 3.27 8.09
N ALA A 131 -10.97 3.31 6.77
CA ALA A 131 -11.10 4.52 5.98
C ALA A 131 -11.39 4.18 4.51
N GLN A 132 -12.00 5.12 3.78
CA GLN A 132 -12.21 5.02 2.34
C GLN A 132 -12.21 6.40 1.69
N SER A 133 -11.71 6.48 0.45
CA SER A 133 -11.87 7.68 -0.36
C SER A 133 -13.30 7.80 -0.85
N GLN A 134 -13.78 9.03 -1.02
CA GLN A 134 -14.99 9.29 -1.80
C GLN A 134 -14.76 9.05 -3.29
#